data_AF-A0A484ZHN9-F1
#
_entry.id   AF-A0A484ZHN9-F1
#
_cell.length_a   1.000
_cell.length_b   1.000
_cell.length_c   1.000
_cell.angle_alpha   90.00
_cell.angle_beta   90.00
_cell.angle_gamma   90.00
#
_symmetry.space_group_name_H-M   'P 1'
#
loop_
_entity.id
_entity.type
_entity.pdbx_description
1 polymer ?
#
loop_
_entity_poly.entity_id
_entity_poly.type
_entity_poly.pdbx_seq_one_letter_code
_entity_poly.pdbx_strand_id
1 'polypeptide(L)'
;MIPPLLSRTILATTLSVIFALPAAAHFQEIIPSADVLPEGGDVTLDLVFTHPFEGGPTMAMKRPVEVGILANGTKTNLTDKLVEQSDKGAVTWRVSYNLPEPGAAIFYVTPQPYWEPAENKYIVHYAKVIVDSFASGEGWDEMVGLPVRNPAVNAPDRLVDR
;
A
#
# COMPACT_ATOMS: atom_id res chain seq x y z
N MET A 1 11.97 -10.41 -52.42
CA MET A 1 10.51 -10.57 -52.16
C MET A 1 10.35 -11.12 -50.76
N ILE A 2 9.75 -10.37 -49.84
CA ILE A 2 9.41 -10.87 -48.50
C ILE A 2 8.18 -11.77 -48.65
N PRO A 3 8.18 -13.02 -48.14
CA PRO A 3 7.02 -13.88 -48.26
C PRO A 3 5.82 -13.28 -47.52
N PRO A 4 4.59 -13.39 -48.06
CA PRO A 4 3.42 -12.68 -47.54
C PRO A 4 3.06 -13.07 -46.10
N LEU A 5 3.44 -14.27 -45.65
CA LEU A 5 3.29 -14.70 -44.26
C LEU A 5 4.21 -13.91 -43.31
N LEU A 6 5.45 -13.66 -43.71
CA LEU A 6 6.44 -12.91 -42.92
C LEU A 6 6.05 -11.43 -42.80
N SER A 7 5.47 -10.84 -43.86
CA SER A 7 4.93 -9.47 -43.83
C SER A 7 3.73 -9.31 -42.89
N ARG A 8 2.86 -10.33 -42.79
CA ARG A 8 1.70 -10.32 -41.87
C ARG A 8 2.14 -10.43 -40.41
N THR A 9 3.14 -11.27 -40.12
CA THR A 9 3.69 -11.39 -38.76
C THR A 9 4.40 -10.10 -38.33
N ILE A 10 5.20 -9.49 -39.20
CA ILE A 10 5.88 -8.21 -38.91
C ILE A 10 4.85 -7.10 -38.65
N LEU A 11 3.78 -7.04 -39.43
CA LEU A 11 2.72 -6.05 -39.23
C LEU A 11 1.98 -6.27 -37.91
N ALA A 12 1.62 -7.52 -37.59
CA ALA A 12 0.93 -7.85 -36.33
C ALA A 12 1.79 -7.55 -35.09
N THR A 13 3.08 -7.88 -35.15
CA THR A 13 4.03 -7.58 -34.06
C THR A 13 4.24 -6.07 -33.91
N THR A 14 4.46 -5.35 -35.01
CA THR A 14 4.61 -3.88 -34.98
C THR A 14 3.36 -3.20 -34.42
N LEU A 15 2.16 -3.67 -34.82
CA LEU A 15 0.91 -3.12 -34.34
C LEU A 15 0.70 -3.40 -32.84
N SER A 16 1.07 -4.59 -32.35
CA SER A 16 0.98 -4.94 -30.93
C SER A 16 1.89 -4.09 -30.03
N VAL A 17 3.09 -3.73 -30.53
CA VAL A 17 4.02 -2.86 -29.79
C VAL A 17 3.49 -1.41 -29.72
N ILE A 18 2.82 -0.93 -30.77
CA ILE A 18 2.22 0.41 -30.79
C ILE A 18 1.08 0.56 -29.78
N PHE A 19 0.36 -0.53 -29.48
CA PHE A 19 -0.76 -0.53 -28.52
C PHE A 19 -0.38 -0.85 -27.08
N ALA A 20 0.91 -0.98 -26.75
CA ALA A 20 1.36 -1.13 -25.36
C ALA A 20 1.30 0.22 -24.63
N LEU A 21 0.11 0.58 -24.12
CA LEU A 21 -0.06 1.75 -23.26
C LEU A 21 0.51 1.48 -21.86
N PRO A 22 1.21 2.43 -21.24
CA PRO A 22 1.60 2.30 -19.84
C PRO A 22 0.35 2.23 -18.96
N ALA A 23 0.32 1.27 -18.03
CA ALA A 23 -0.72 1.20 -17.02
C ALA A 23 -0.48 2.28 -15.96
N ALA A 24 -1.37 3.27 -15.89
CA ALA A 24 -1.35 4.33 -14.88
C ALA A 24 -2.07 3.88 -13.61
N ALA A 25 -1.51 2.90 -12.90
CA ALA A 25 -2.03 2.53 -11.59
C ALA A 25 -1.64 3.57 -10.53
N HIS A 26 -2.33 3.57 -9.40
CA HIS A 26 -1.99 4.37 -8.23
C HIS A 26 -1.81 3.46 -7.02
N PHE A 27 -0.94 3.85 -6.09
CA PHE A 27 -0.59 3.05 -4.91
C PHE A 27 -0.53 3.93 -3.68
N GLN A 28 -1.20 3.47 -2.62
CA GLN A 28 -0.97 3.95 -1.27
C GLN A 28 0.19 3.17 -0.68
N GLU A 29 1.21 3.89 -0.25
CA GLU A 29 2.41 3.33 0.37
C GLU A 29 2.53 3.81 1.82
N ILE A 30 3.13 2.96 2.65
CA ILE A 30 3.63 3.30 3.99
C ILE A 30 5.10 2.90 3.99
N ILE A 31 5.98 3.88 4.03
CA ILE A 31 7.43 3.71 3.91
C ILE A 31 8.05 3.92 5.28
N PRO A 32 8.51 2.85 5.96
CA PRO A 32 9.19 3.00 7.23
C PRO A 32 10.64 3.43 7.04
N SER A 33 11.19 4.13 8.02
CA SER A 33 12.62 4.48 8.06
C SER A 33 13.53 3.26 8.21
N ALA A 34 12.99 2.15 8.70
CA ALA A 34 13.64 0.85 8.81
C ALA A 34 12.59 -0.27 8.88
N ASP A 35 12.88 -1.42 8.27
CA ASP A 35 12.01 -2.61 8.34
C ASP A 35 12.23 -3.42 9.63
N VAL A 36 13.43 -3.32 10.20
CA VAL A 36 13.84 -4.02 11.43
C VAL A 36 14.60 -3.05 12.32
N LEU A 37 14.26 -3.03 13.61
CA LEU A 37 14.94 -2.28 14.66
C LEU A 37 15.55 -3.26 15.67
N PRO A 38 16.82 -3.69 15.51
CA PRO A 38 17.41 -4.73 16.36
C PRO A 38 17.48 -4.40 17.85
N GLU A 39 17.48 -3.12 18.20
CA GLU A 39 17.52 -2.63 19.59
C GLU A 39 16.19 -1.99 20.02
N GLY A 40 15.15 -2.11 19.19
CA GLY A 40 13.92 -1.33 19.30
C GLY A 40 14.15 0.16 19.01
N GLY A 41 13.22 1.01 19.43
CA GLY A 41 13.35 2.47 19.33
C GLY A 41 12.40 3.12 18.33
N ASP A 42 12.77 4.29 17.85
CA ASP A 42 11.90 5.10 17.00
C ASP A 42 11.90 4.64 15.55
N VAL A 43 10.70 4.55 14.98
CA VAL A 43 10.49 4.43 13.53
C VAL A 43 9.67 5.61 13.04
N THR A 44 10.06 6.14 11.89
CA THR A 44 9.28 7.15 11.17
C THR A 44 8.64 6.51 9.95
N LEU A 45 7.38 6.84 9.70
CA LEU A 45 6.60 6.34 8.57
C LEU A 45 6.22 7.51 7.68
N ASP A 46 6.54 7.38 6.40
CA ASP A 46 6.07 8.26 5.34
C ASP A 46 4.91 7.60 4.60
N LEU A 47 3.77 8.30 4.56
CA LEU A 47 2.58 7.87 3.84
C LEU A 47 2.49 8.67 2.55
N VAL A 48 2.56 7.95 1.43
CA VAL A 48 2.68 8.52 0.09
C VAL A 48 1.63 7.91 -0.82
N PHE A 49 1.07 8.71 -1.71
CA PHE A 49 0.19 8.24 -2.79
C PHE A 49 0.89 8.51 -4.12
N THR A 50 1.22 7.46 -4.88
CA THR A 50 2.11 7.57 -6.06
C THR A 50 1.69 6.65 -7.21
N HIS A 51 2.17 6.94 -8.41
CA HIS A 51 2.18 6.00 -9.53
C HIS A 51 3.28 4.93 -9.39
N PRO A 52 3.13 3.75 -10.01
CA PRO A 52 4.15 2.71 -10.01
C PRO A 52 5.41 3.13 -10.79
N PHE A 53 6.54 2.57 -10.35
CA PHE A 53 7.92 2.81 -10.83
C PHE A 53 8.55 4.15 -10.38
N GLU A 54 9.75 4.03 -9.81
CA GLU A 54 10.71 5.12 -9.48
C GLU A 54 10.20 6.29 -8.62
N GLY A 55 9.13 6.11 -7.83
CA GLY A 55 8.69 7.09 -6.84
C GLY A 55 8.24 8.42 -7.46
N GLY A 56 7.50 8.36 -8.58
CA GLY A 56 6.94 9.55 -9.17
C GLY A 56 5.77 9.34 -10.16
N PRO A 57 5.02 10.42 -10.43
CA PRO A 57 4.89 11.59 -9.56
C PRO A 57 4.08 11.26 -8.30
N THR A 58 4.55 11.75 -7.14
CA THR A 58 3.76 11.77 -5.91
C THR A 58 2.52 12.63 -6.12
N MET A 59 1.38 12.14 -5.69
CA MET A 59 0.10 12.83 -5.78
C MET A 59 -0.32 13.37 -4.42
N ALA A 60 -1.11 14.45 -4.43
CA ALA A 60 -1.63 15.02 -3.20
C ALA A 60 -2.52 14.00 -2.47
N MET A 61 -2.03 13.54 -1.33
CA MET A 61 -2.71 12.57 -0.49
C MET A 61 -3.64 13.30 0.48
N LYS A 62 -4.95 13.07 0.35
CA LYS A 62 -5.91 13.53 1.35
C LYS A 62 -5.57 12.92 2.71
N ARG A 63 -5.81 13.67 3.79
CA ARG A 63 -5.61 13.17 5.15
C ARG A 63 -6.35 11.84 5.34
N PRO A 64 -5.68 10.76 5.75
CA PRO A 64 -6.30 9.46 6.00
C PRO A 64 -7.51 9.55 6.95
N VAL A 65 -8.44 8.62 6.77
CA VAL A 65 -9.52 8.39 7.76
C VAL A 65 -8.90 7.85 9.04
N GLU A 66 -7.97 6.91 8.91
CA GLU A 66 -7.27 6.30 10.03
C GLU A 66 -5.85 5.92 9.62
N VAL A 67 -4.90 6.19 10.52
CA VAL A 67 -3.59 5.54 10.55
C VAL A 67 -3.44 4.92 11.93
N GLY A 68 -2.96 3.69 11.97
CA GLY A 68 -2.81 2.97 13.23
C GLY A 68 -1.69 1.95 13.21
N ILE A 69 -1.46 1.38 14.38
CA ILE A 69 -0.53 0.27 14.62
C ILE A 69 -1.31 -0.86 15.29
N LEU A 70 -1.06 -2.09 14.88
CA LEU A 70 -1.38 -3.30 15.62
C LEU A 70 -0.05 -3.90 16.11
N ALA A 71 0.13 -4.00 17.42
CA ALA A 71 1.28 -4.64 18.05
C ALA A 71 0.80 -5.39 19.29
N ASN A 72 1.29 -6.62 19.48
CA ASN A 72 0.94 -7.48 20.62
C ASN A 72 -0.58 -7.58 20.82
N GLY A 73 -1.33 -7.82 19.73
CA GLY A 73 -2.80 -7.90 19.74
C GLY A 73 -3.54 -6.58 20.04
N THR A 74 -2.83 -5.47 20.25
CA THR A 74 -3.43 -4.18 20.62
C THR A 74 -3.38 -3.20 19.44
N LYS A 75 -4.55 -2.64 19.09
CA LYS A 75 -4.64 -1.54 18.11
C LYS A 75 -4.50 -0.19 18.80
N THR A 76 -3.63 0.65 18.26
CA THR A 76 -3.49 2.05 18.67
C THR A 76 -3.69 2.98 17.47
N ASN A 77 -4.53 4.01 17.64
CA ASN A 77 -4.77 5.02 16.61
C ASN A 77 -3.65 6.09 16.66
N LEU A 78 -3.09 6.40 15.49
CA LEU A 78 -2.00 7.35 15.29
C LEU A 78 -2.40 8.55 14.41
N THR A 79 -3.67 8.62 14.01
CA THR A 79 -4.19 9.61 13.04
C THR A 79 -3.93 11.04 13.52
N ASP A 80 -4.13 11.32 14.80
CA ASP A 80 -3.93 12.65 15.38
C ASP A 80 -2.45 13.04 15.53
N LYS A 81 -1.54 12.08 15.33
CA LYS A 81 -0.09 12.31 15.31
C LYS A 81 0.45 12.57 13.90
N LEU A 82 -0.41 12.50 12.88
CA LEU A 82 0.00 12.77 11.50
C LEU A 82 0.44 14.22 11.34
N VAL A 83 1.64 14.39 10.79
CA VAL A 83 2.20 15.68 10.40
C VAL A 83 2.14 15.77 8.88
N GLU A 84 1.52 16.83 8.37
CA GLU A 84 1.49 17.11 6.93
C GLU A 84 2.92 17.39 6.45
N GLN A 85 3.30 16.80 5.31
CA GLN A 85 4.58 17.01 4.64
C GLN A 85 4.34 17.45 3.20
N SER A 86 5.39 18.00 2.58
CA SER A 86 5.40 18.28 1.14
C SER A 86 6.53 17.51 0.48
N ASP A 87 6.18 16.65 -0.47
CA ASP A 87 7.13 15.92 -1.32
C ASP A 87 6.87 16.30 -2.78
N LYS A 88 7.86 16.89 -3.44
CA LYS A 88 7.79 17.35 -4.84
C LYS A 88 6.53 18.19 -5.17
N GLY A 89 6.03 18.95 -4.19
CA GLY A 89 4.83 19.80 -4.33
C GLY A 89 3.50 19.09 -4.06
N ALA A 90 3.51 17.80 -3.72
CA ALA A 90 2.35 17.05 -3.30
C ALA A 90 2.29 16.95 -1.76
N VAL A 91 1.07 16.96 -1.22
CA VAL A 91 0.83 16.72 0.21
C VAL A 91 1.02 15.25 0.51
N THR A 92 1.87 14.95 1.49
CA THR A 92 2.07 13.61 2.07
C THR A 92 1.93 13.68 3.59
N TRP A 93 1.95 12.54 4.27
CA TRP A 93 1.77 12.50 5.73
C TRP A 93 2.91 11.72 6.38
N ARG A 94 3.35 12.19 7.54
CA ARG A 94 4.39 11.54 8.33
C ARG A 94 3.92 11.28 9.76
N VAL A 95 4.36 10.17 10.33
CA VAL A 95 4.19 9.89 11.77
C VAL A 95 5.42 9.17 12.30
N SER A 96 5.81 9.48 13.54
CA SER A 96 6.88 8.76 14.24
C SER A 96 6.29 8.03 15.44
N TYR A 97 6.81 6.84 15.72
CA TYR A 97 6.36 6.00 16.82
C TYR A 97 7.55 5.26 17.45
N ASN A 98 7.56 5.17 18.78
CA ASN A 98 8.57 4.44 19.53
C ASN A 98 8.10 2.99 19.76
N LEU A 99 8.96 2.02 19.45
CA LEU A 99 8.74 0.59 19.65
C LEU A 99 9.64 0.09 20.80
N PRO A 100 9.14 0.12 22.06
CA PRO A 100 9.94 -0.23 23.23
C PRO A 100 9.94 -1.74 23.52
N GLU A 101 9.07 -2.51 22.86
CA GLU A 101 8.89 -3.95 23.10
C GLU A 101 9.30 -4.77 21.87
N PRO A 102 9.80 -6.01 22.04
CA PRO A 102 9.96 -6.98 20.96
C PRO A 102 8.64 -7.31 20.27
N GLY A 103 8.69 -7.62 18.98
CA GLY A 103 7.52 -8.04 18.19
C GLY A 103 7.35 -7.25 16.90
N ALA A 104 6.50 -7.78 16.02
CA ALA A 104 6.03 -7.08 14.83
C ALA A 104 5.07 -5.94 15.19
N ALA A 105 5.42 -4.74 14.73
CA ALA A 105 4.53 -3.60 14.66
C ALA A 105 3.92 -3.52 13.26
N ILE A 106 2.62 -3.82 13.15
CA ILE A 106 1.90 -3.75 11.88
C ILE A 106 1.24 -2.39 11.76
N PHE A 107 1.87 -1.48 11.01
CA PHE A 107 1.30 -0.19 10.69
C PHE A 107 0.35 -0.29 9.50
N TYR A 108 -0.75 0.45 9.55
CA TYR A 108 -1.77 0.41 8.51
C TYR A 108 -2.40 1.78 8.26
N VAL A 109 -2.98 1.93 7.08
CA VAL A 109 -3.72 3.12 6.66
C VAL A 109 -5.07 2.75 6.07
N THR A 110 -6.11 3.46 6.53
CA THR A 110 -7.40 3.58 5.86
C THR A 110 -7.43 4.93 5.15
N PRO A 111 -7.18 4.97 3.83
CA PRO A 111 -7.15 6.23 3.10
C PRO A 111 -8.56 6.76 2.85
N GLN A 112 -8.64 8.03 2.45
CA GLN A 112 -9.86 8.57 1.84
C GLN A 112 -10.07 7.94 0.46
N PRO A 113 -11.33 7.74 0.01
CA PRO A 113 -11.60 7.34 -1.35
C PRO A 113 -11.00 8.32 -2.38
N TYR A 114 -10.30 7.77 -3.37
CA TYR A 114 -9.74 8.50 -4.49
C TYR A 114 -10.63 8.30 -5.71
N TRP A 115 -10.98 9.38 -6.41
CA TRP A 115 -11.67 9.30 -7.70
C TRP A 115 -10.64 9.03 -8.79
N GLU A 116 -10.78 7.90 -9.48
CA GLU A 116 -9.95 7.51 -10.62
C GLU A 116 -10.65 7.91 -11.93
N PRO A 117 -10.25 8.98 -12.61
CA PRO A 117 -10.90 9.42 -13.83
C PRO A 117 -10.80 8.41 -14.98
N ALA A 118 -9.71 7.63 -15.04
CA ALA A 118 -9.52 6.64 -16.10
C ALA A 118 -10.48 5.44 -15.97
N GLU A 119 -10.91 5.14 -14.75
CA GLU A 119 -11.81 4.02 -14.44
C GLU A 119 -13.26 4.47 -14.15
N ASN A 120 -13.48 5.78 -14.02
CA ASN A 120 -14.77 6.38 -13.64
C ASN A 120 -15.34 5.77 -12.35
N LYS A 121 -14.48 5.54 -11.35
CA LYS A 121 -14.79 4.86 -10.09
C LYS A 121 -14.01 5.48 -8.93
N TYR A 122 -14.51 5.24 -7.72
CA TYR A 122 -13.73 5.46 -6.50
C TYR A 122 -12.92 4.22 -6.16
N ILE A 123 -11.66 4.42 -5.81
CA ILE A 123 -10.73 3.36 -5.37
C ILE A 123 -10.25 3.68 -3.96
N VAL A 124 -10.07 2.64 -3.15
CA VAL A 124 -9.53 2.73 -1.79
C VAL A 124 -8.35 1.78 -1.67
N HIS A 125 -7.15 2.34 -1.60
CA HIS A 125 -5.90 1.58 -1.49
C HIS A 125 -5.51 1.40 -0.02
N TYR A 126 -6.05 0.39 0.63
CA TYR A 126 -5.56 0.01 1.95
C TYR A 126 -4.14 -0.53 1.86
N ALA A 127 -3.28 -0.09 2.75
CA ALA A 127 -1.91 -0.57 2.84
C ALA A 127 -1.55 -0.90 4.29
N LYS A 128 -0.60 -1.82 4.44
CA LYS A 128 0.05 -2.11 5.71
C LYS A 128 1.53 -2.39 5.48
N VAL A 129 2.35 -2.09 6.48
CA VAL A 129 3.77 -2.46 6.54
C VAL A 129 4.07 -3.02 7.91
N ILE A 130 5.05 -3.91 7.99
CA ILE A 130 5.51 -4.52 9.24
C ILE A 130 6.88 -3.96 9.55
N VAL A 131 7.08 -3.53 10.79
CA VAL A 131 8.39 -3.20 11.33
C VAL A 131 8.67 -4.15 12.48
N ASP A 132 9.75 -4.92 12.41
CA ASP A 132 10.11 -5.88 13.46
C ASP A 132 11.01 -5.22 14.50
N SER A 133 10.51 -5.13 15.73
CA SER A 133 11.23 -4.59 16.86
C SER A 133 12.00 -5.71 17.58
N PHE A 134 13.25 -5.42 17.93
CA PHE A 134 14.22 -6.36 18.52
C PHE A 134 14.51 -7.61 17.67
N ALA A 135 14.28 -7.54 16.35
CA ALA A 135 14.47 -8.66 15.42
C ALA A 135 13.82 -9.97 15.92
N SER A 136 12.61 -9.83 16.46
CA SER A 136 11.92 -10.90 17.20
C SER A 136 11.46 -12.04 16.29
N GLY A 137 11.02 -11.74 15.06
CA GLY A 137 10.29 -12.67 14.21
C GLY A 137 8.87 -13.01 14.70
N GLU A 138 8.36 -12.39 15.76
CA GLU A 138 7.06 -12.71 16.37
C GLU A 138 5.94 -11.77 15.91
N GLY A 139 4.70 -12.25 15.83
CA GLY A 139 3.50 -11.42 15.56
C GLY A 139 3.30 -10.96 14.10
N TRP A 140 4.15 -11.41 13.16
CA TRP A 140 4.09 -10.99 11.75
C TRP A 140 2.79 -11.43 11.04
N ASP A 141 2.17 -12.50 11.52
CA ASP A 141 0.95 -13.09 10.99
C ASP A 141 -0.34 -12.48 11.58
N GLU A 142 -0.22 -11.50 12.48
CA GLU A 142 -1.37 -10.83 13.05
C GLU A 142 -2.23 -10.10 11.99
N MET A 143 -3.54 -10.19 12.20
CA MET A 143 -4.53 -9.71 11.26
C MET A 143 -5.12 -8.37 11.71
N VAL A 144 -4.77 -7.30 11.00
CA VAL A 144 -5.34 -5.95 11.22
C VAL A 144 -6.86 -5.92 10.99
N GLY A 145 -7.41 -6.81 10.15
CA GLY A 145 -8.84 -6.82 9.84
C GLY A 145 -9.29 -5.72 8.88
N LEU A 146 -8.42 -5.29 7.97
CA LEU A 146 -8.76 -4.36 6.89
C LEU A 146 -9.81 -4.99 5.95
N PRO A 147 -10.76 -4.21 5.40
CA PRO A 147 -11.89 -4.73 4.62
C PRO A 147 -11.50 -5.30 3.25
N VAL A 148 -10.21 -5.28 2.90
CA VAL A 148 -9.66 -5.90 1.68
C VAL A 148 -9.63 -7.41 1.77
N ARG A 149 -9.50 -7.96 2.98
CA ARG A 149 -9.44 -9.40 3.22
C ARG A 149 -10.75 -9.84 3.86
N ASN A 150 -11.58 -10.51 3.08
CA ASN A 150 -12.69 -11.28 3.62
C ASN A 150 -12.14 -12.60 4.23
N PRO A 151 -12.16 -12.80 5.56
CA PRO A 151 -11.77 -14.08 6.14
C PRO A 151 -12.72 -15.23 5.75
N ALA A 152 -13.94 -14.94 5.28
CA ALA A 152 -14.93 -15.96 4.91
C ALA A 152 -14.56 -16.75 3.65
N VAL A 153 -13.66 -16.25 2.78
CA VAL A 153 -13.25 -16.97 1.55
C VAL A 153 -12.35 -18.18 1.86
N ASN A 154 -11.84 -18.33 3.09
CA ASN A 154 -11.07 -19.49 3.54
C ASN A 154 -11.76 -20.31 4.64
N ALA A 155 -13.01 -19.99 4.99
CA ALA A 155 -13.83 -20.88 5.79
C ALA A 155 -14.49 -21.91 4.85
N PRO A 156 -14.46 -23.22 5.14
CA PRO A 156 -15.24 -24.18 4.36
C PRO A 156 -16.70 -23.72 4.39
N ASP A 157 -17.29 -23.53 3.21
CA ASP A 157 -18.64 -23.03 2.97
C ASP A 157 -19.60 -23.37 4.11
N ARG A 158 -19.78 -22.44 5.05
CA ARG A 158 -21.01 -22.35 5.80
C ARG A 158 -21.93 -21.44 5.00
N LEU A 159 -22.55 -22.06 4.00
CA LEU A 159 -23.89 -21.68 3.59
C LEU A 159 -24.73 -21.52 4.86
N VAL A 160 -25.05 -20.28 5.20
CA VAL A 160 -26.06 -19.98 6.22
C VAL A 160 -27.27 -19.47 5.46
N ASP A 161 -28.19 -20.42 5.30
CA ASP A 161 -29.62 -20.23 5.49
C ASP A 161 -29.92 -19.04 6.42
N ARG A 162 -30.31 -17.90 5.84
CA ARG A 162 -31.32 -16.91 6.32
C ARG A 162 -31.34 -15.66 5.45
#